data_AF-A0A357BQ04-F1
#
_entry.id   AF-A0A357BQ04-F1
#
_cell.length_a   1.000
_cell.length_b   1.000
_cell.length_c   1.000
_cell.angle_alpha   90.00
_cell.angle_beta   90.00
_cell.angle_gamma   90.00
#
_symmetry.space_group_name_H-M   'P 1'
#
loop_
_entity.id
_entity.type
_entity.pdbx_description
1 polymer ?
#
loop_
_entity_poly.entity_id
_entity_poly.type
_entity_poly.pdbx_seq_one_letter_code
_entity_poly.pdbx_strand_id
1 'polypeptide(L)' 'MTKRHGVLILTPFYEPNIGGVETHLKDLVNYLNSDGGYKVFVLTYQPITTEAKGHYFEEKGNLKV' A
#
# COMPACT_ATOMS: atom_id res chain seq x y z
N MET A 1 6.57 -3.51 24.13
CA MET A 1 6.34 -2.87 22.81
C MET A 1 4.86 -2.52 22.74
N THR A 2 4.50 -1.25 22.53
CA THR A 2 3.11 -0.82 22.36
C THR A 2 2.55 -1.36 21.03
N LYS A 3 1.37 -1.97 21.07
CA LYS A 3 0.71 -2.56 19.89
C LYS A 3 0.27 -1.43 18.95
N ARG A 4 0.81 -1.37 17.74
CA ARG A 4 0.37 -0.42 16.69
C ARG A 4 -0.94 -0.90 16.09
N HIS A 5 -1.90 0.00 15.87
CA HIS A 5 -3.14 -0.32 15.17
C HIS A 5 -2.85 -0.50 13.67
N GLY A 6 -3.52 -1.47 13.06
CA GLY A 6 -3.42 -1.76 11.63
C GLY A 6 -4.45 -0.97 10.83
N VAL A 7 -4.04 -0.42 9.69
CA VAL A 7 -4.94 0.23 8.72
C VAL A 7 -4.77 -0.47 7.38
N LEU A 8 -5.88 -0.95 6.80
CA LEU A 8 -5.92 -1.49 5.45
C LEU A 8 -6.61 -0.50 4.52
N ILE A 9 -5.90 -0.05 3.49
CA ILE A 9 -6.43 0.82 2.45
C ILE A 9 -6.70 -0.03 1.20
N LEU A 10 -7.97 -0.09 0.79
CA LEU A 10 -8.40 -0.73 -0.44
C LEU A 10 -8.57 0.36 -1.50
N THR A 11 -7.70 0.37 -2.51
CA THR A 11 -7.71 1.43 -3.52
C THR A 11 -7.34 0.87 -4.89
N PRO A 12 -7.98 1.34 -5.97
CA PRO A 12 -7.50 1.11 -7.33
C PRO A 12 -6.34 2.06 -7.71
N PHE A 13 -6.17 3.16 -6.99
CA PHE A 13 -5.22 4.21 -7.33
C PHE A 13 -4.05 4.17 -6.34
N TYR A 14 -2.88 3.74 -6.79
CA TYR A 14 -1.64 3.81 -6.03
C TYR A 14 -0.42 3.74 -6.97
N GLU A 15 0.78 3.95 -6.43
CA GLU A 15 2.01 3.76 -7.19
C GLU A 15 2.07 2.36 -7.82
N PRO A 16 2.65 2.21 -9.02
CA PRO A 16 3.47 3.15 -9.78
C PRO A 16 2.69 4.03 -10.77
N ASN A 17 1.35 4.00 -10.79
CA ASN A 17 0.59 4.98 -11.56
C ASN A 17 0.84 6.39 -11.00
N ILE A 18 0.87 7.41 -11.86
CA ILE A 18 1.16 8.80 -11.47
C ILE A 18 -0.08 9.66 -11.72
N GLY A 19 -0.57 10.30 -10.67
CA GLY A 19 -1.72 11.19 -10.70
C GLY A 19 -1.94 11.84 -9.34
N GLY A 20 -2.97 12.70 -9.27
CA GLY A 20 -3.29 13.44 -8.04
C GLY A 20 -3.73 12.52 -6.90
N VAL A 21 -4.49 11.47 -7.22
CA VAL A 21 -5.00 10.52 -6.21
C VAL A 21 -3.88 9.64 -5.68
N GLU A 22 -2.99 9.16 -6.56
CA GLU A 22 -1.84 8.34 -6.20
C GLU A 22 -0.86 9.10 -5.34
N THR A 23 -0.57 10.36 -5.68
CA THR A 23 0.29 11.24 -4.88
C THR A 23 -0.32 11.48 -3.49
N HIS A 24 -1.62 11.82 -3.44
CA HIS A 24 -2.31 12.03 -2.17
C HIS A 24 -2.30 10.79 -1.28
N LEU A 25 -2.57 9.60 -1.84
CA LEU A 25 -2.55 8.35 -1.09
C LEU A 25 -1.15 7.98 -0.59
N LYS A 26 -0.11 8.25 -1.39
CA LYS A 26 1.28 8.07 -0.97
C LYS A 26 1.61 8.95 0.23
N ASP A 27 1.24 10.22 0.19
CA ASP A 27 1.46 11.17 1.29
C ASP A 27 0.71 10.73 2.56
N LEU A 28 -0.55 10.28 2.41
CA LEU A 28 -1.35 9.76 3.51
C LEU A 28 -0.71 8.52 4.15
N VAL A 29 -0.26 7.55 3.34
CA VAL A 29 0.39 6.33 3.83
C VAL A 29 1.68 6.68 4.58
N ASN A 30 2.48 7.59 4.04
CA ASN A 30 3.72 8.04 4.67
C ASN A 30 3.46 8.70 6.03
N TYR A 31 2.46 9.58 6.11
CA TYR A 31 2.06 10.23 7.35
C TYR A 31 1.57 9.21 8.39
N LEU A 32 0.64 8.32 8.02
CA LEU A 32 0.08 7.33 8.94
C LEU A 32 1.14 6.34 9.46
N ASN A 33 2.08 5.93 8.62
CA ASN A 33 3.12 4.97 8.97
C ASN A 33 4.26 5.58 9.79
N SER A 34 4.67 6.81 9.46
CA SER A 34 5.81 7.48 10.09
C SER A 34 5.40 8.26 11.34
N ASP A 35 4.42 9.16 11.19
CA ASP A 35 4.02 10.11 12.23
C ASP A 35 2.84 9.60 13.04
N GLY A 36 1.90 8.91 12.40
CA GLY A 36 0.67 8.40 13.02
C GLY A 36 0.87 7.16 13.90
N GLY A 37 2.03 6.50 13.82
CA GLY A 37 2.32 5.29 14.58
C GLY A 37 1.47 4.07 14.19
N TYR A 38 0.84 4.09 13.02
CA TYR A 38 0.05 2.98 12.48
C TYR A 38 0.93 1.99 11.72
N LYS A 39 0.44 0.76 11.55
CA LYS A 39 0.95 -0.19 10.56
C LYS A 39 0.00 -0.17 9.37
N VAL A 40 0.45 0.40 8.25
CA VAL A 40 -0.41 0.63 7.09
C VAL A 40 -0.15 -0.45 6.03
N PHE A 41 -1.23 -0.95 5.44
CA PHE A 41 -1.23 -1.87 4.31
C PHE A 41 -2.04 -1.26 3.18
N VAL A 42 -1.53 -1.35 1.95
CA VAL A 42 -2.25 -0.93 0.74
C VAL A 42 -2.49 -2.14 -0.12
N LEU A 43 -3.76 -2.42 -0.42
CA LEU A 43 -4.15 -3.42 -1.41
C LEU A 43 -4.66 -2.69 -2.65
N THR A 44 -3.91 -2.84 -3.74
CA THR A 44 -4.21 -2.25 -5.05
C THR A 44 -4.02 -3.30 -6.14
N TYR A 45 -4.61 -3.09 -7.30
CA TYR A 45 -4.37 -3.95 -8.44
C TYR A 45 -2.96 -3.74 -9.01
N GLN A 46 -2.46 -4.76 -9.71
CA GLN A 46 -1.23 -4.60 -10.48
C GLN A 46 -1.40 -3.49 -11.51
N PRO A 47 -0.32 -2.74 -11.80
CA PRO A 47 -0.40 -1.59 -12.71
C PRO A 47 -0.79 -2.08 -14.10
N ILE A 48 -1.86 -1.50 -14.65
CA ILE A 48 -2.43 -1.93 -15.93
C ILE A 48 -1.76 -1.18 -17.09
N THR A 49 -1.39 0.08 -16.87
CA THR A 49 -0.97 1.03 -17.92
C THR A 49 0.53 1.30 -17.95
N THR A 50 1.29 0.77 -17.01
CA THR A 50 2.73 1.00 -16.88
C THR A 50 3.46 -0.34 -16.89
N GLU A 51 4.59 -0.44 -17.60
CA GLU A 51 5.50 -1.60 -17.57
C GLU A 51 6.28 -1.67 -16.25
N ALA A 52 5.59 -1.56 -15.13
CA ALA A 52 6.12 -1.70 -13.79
C ALA A 52 5.31 -2.77 -13.06
N LYS A 53 5.98 -3.76 -12.49
CA LYS A 53 5.33 -4.75 -11.62
C LYS A 53 5.44 -4.25 -10.18
N GLY A 54 4.30 -4.05 -9.54
CA GLY A 54 4.28 -3.82 -8.09
C GLY A 54 4.76 -5.08 -7.38
N HIS A 55 5.43 -4.93 -6.24
CA HIS A 55 5.73 -6.08 -5.38
C HIS A 55 4.41 -6.75 -4.98
N TYR A 56 4.22 -7.99 -5.42
CA TYR A 56 3.10 -8.82 -5.00
C TYR A 56 3.44 -9.42 -3.63
N PHE A 57 2.45 -9.48 -2.74
CA PHE A 57 2.57 -10.19 -1.48
C PHE A 57 1.28 -10.97 -1.26
N GLU A 58 1.32 -12.26 -1.56
CA GLU A 58 0.28 -13.21 -1.20
C GLU A 58 0.83 -14.21 -0.19
N GLU A 59 0.24 -14.25 1.00
CA GLU A 59 0.55 -15.26 2.02
C GLU A 59 -0.67 -16.17 2.21
N LYS A 60 -0.55 -17.42 1.75
CA LYS A 60 -1.56 -18.47 1.95
C LYS A 60 -0.91 -19.67 2.64
N GLY A 61 -0.94 -19.67 3.97
CA GLY A 61 -0.27 -20.69 4.78
C GLY A 61 1.24 -20.66 4.58
N ASN A 62 1.80 -21.71 4.01
CA ASN A 62 3.23 -21.87 3.73
C ASN A 62 3.64 -21.39 2.31
N LEU A 63 2.70 -20.82 1.54
CA LEU A 63 3.00 -20.20 0.25
C LEU A 63 3.23 -18.69 0.44
N LYS A 64 4.38 -18.20 -0.01
CA LYS A 64 4.73 -16.78 -0.12
C LYS A 64 5.13 -16.50 -1.57
N VAL A 65 4.42 -15.60 -2.24
CA VAL A 65 4.73 -15.12 -3.60
C VAL A 65 4.70 -13.60 -3.61
#